data_AF-A0A5C7IRT4-F1
#
_entry.id   AF-A0A5C7IRT4-F1
#
_cell.length_a   1.000
_cell.length_b   1.000
_cell.length_c   1.000
_cell.angle_alpha   90.00
_cell.angle_beta   90.00
_cell.angle_gamma   90.00
#
_symmetry.space_group_name_H-M   'P 1'
#
loop_
_entity.id
_entity.type
_entity.pdbx_description
1 polymer ?
#
loop_
_entity_poly.entity_id
_entity_poly.type
_entity_poly.pdbx_seq_one_letter_code
_entity_poly.pdbx_strand_id
1 'polypeptide(L)'
;MAEAEAGSTVEMSLKDKGNEFFKAGNYLKAAALYTQAIKQDPSNPTLYSNRAAAFLNLVKLNKALADAETTITLNPPGYFRKGCILEAMERCDDALSVFQTALQFNPQSAEVSRKIKRISQLAKDKKQAQEVENLRSNVEMAKHLDALKSEMSEKYGSEECWKDVFSFLVETMEAAVKSWHETSKVDAKVYFLLDKEKTDTEKYAHLLSTFLLPDILLTFDF
;
A
#
# COMPACT_ATOMS: atom_id res chain seq x y z
N MET A 1 -12.01 -66.90 -31.84
CA MET A 1 -12.36 -66.03 -30.70
C MET A 1 -11.74 -64.68 -30.99
N ALA A 2 -12.57 -63.66 -31.23
CA ALA A 2 -12.13 -62.30 -31.50
C ALA A 2 -12.17 -61.52 -30.19
N GLU A 3 -11.04 -60.94 -29.79
CA GLU A 3 -10.96 -59.95 -28.72
C GLU A 3 -11.44 -58.60 -29.28
N ALA A 4 -12.46 -58.03 -28.62
CA ALA A 4 -12.91 -56.67 -28.84
C ALA A 4 -12.59 -55.87 -27.58
N GLU A 5 -11.40 -55.27 -27.53
CA GLU A 5 -11.12 -54.19 -26.58
C GLU A 5 -11.67 -52.88 -27.16
N ALA A 6 -12.92 -52.58 -26.82
CA ALA A 6 -13.50 -51.26 -27.00
C ALA A 6 -12.91 -50.29 -25.96
N GLY A 7 -11.69 -49.82 -26.21
CA GLY A 7 -11.09 -48.70 -25.49
C GLY A 7 -11.81 -47.41 -25.86
N SER A 8 -12.87 -47.07 -25.11
CA SER A 8 -13.47 -45.73 -25.13
C SER A 8 -12.48 -44.73 -24.53
N THR A 9 -11.54 -44.21 -25.33
CA THR A 9 -10.85 -42.97 -25.02
C THR A 9 -11.90 -41.86 -24.95
N VAL A 10 -12.27 -41.45 -23.74
CA VAL A 10 -13.10 -40.27 -23.51
C VAL A 10 -12.36 -39.08 -24.12
N GLU A 11 -12.86 -38.56 -25.24
CA GLU A 11 -12.25 -37.40 -25.88
C GLU A 11 -12.34 -36.21 -24.93
N MET A 12 -11.19 -35.77 -24.43
CA MET A 12 -11.14 -34.69 -23.45
C MET A 12 -11.62 -33.37 -24.06
N SER A 13 -12.54 -32.69 -23.36
CA SER A 13 -13.13 -31.43 -23.82
C SER A 13 -12.08 -30.34 -24.00
N LEU A 14 -12.34 -29.36 -24.87
CA LEU A 14 -11.44 -28.20 -25.06
C LEU A 14 -11.18 -27.43 -23.75
N LYS A 15 -12.20 -27.36 -22.89
CA LYS A 15 -12.09 -26.78 -21.54
C LYS A 15 -11.08 -27.55 -20.69
N ASP A 16 -11.17 -28.88 -20.68
CA ASP A 16 -10.31 -29.71 -19.83
C ASP A 16 -8.87 -29.71 -20.34
N LYS A 17 -8.66 -29.79 -21.65
CA LYS A 17 -7.34 -29.56 -22.28
C LYS A 17 -6.78 -28.19 -21.92
N GLY A 18 -7.62 -27.14 -21.95
CA GLY A 18 -7.24 -25.79 -21.53
C GLY A 18 -6.79 -25.74 -20.06
N ASN A 19 -7.51 -26.45 -19.18
CA ASN A 19 -7.17 -26.55 -17.75
C ASN A 19 -5.83 -27.28 -17.53
N GLU A 20 -5.51 -28.30 -18.32
CA GLU A 20 -4.21 -28.97 -18.26
C GLU A 20 -3.06 -28.03 -18.62
N PHE A 21 -3.18 -27.31 -19.74
CA PHE A 21 -2.18 -26.31 -20.11
C PHE A 21 -2.09 -25.17 -19.09
N PHE A 22 -3.20 -24.76 -18.49
CA PHE A 22 -3.21 -23.76 -17.43
C PHE A 22 -2.42 -24.24 -16.20
N LYS A 23 -2.65 -25.48 -15.76
CA LYS A 23 -1.91 -26.10 -14.65
C LYS A 23 -0.43 -26.27 -14.96
N ALA A 24 -0.09 -26.54 -16.22
CA ALA A 24 1.28 -26.61 -16.72
C ALA A 24 1.95 -25.23 -16.90
N GLY A 25 1.28 -24.13 -16.55
CA GLY A 25 1.81 -22.76 -16.72
C GLY A 25 1.82 -22.25 -18.15
N ASN A 26 1.30 -23.02 -19.12
CA ASN A 26 1.21 -22.60 -20.51
C ASN A 26 -0.09 -21.80 -20.75
N TYR A 27 -0.13 -20.60 -20.19
CA TYR A 27 -1.31 -19.74 -20.22
C TYR A 27 -1.71 -19.31 -21.64
N LEU A 28 -0.76 -19.20 -22.57
CA LEU A 28 -1.05 -18.87 -23.97
C LEU A 28 -1.87 -19.98 -24.64
N LYS A 29 -1.44 -21.24 -24.53
CA LYS A 29 -2.18 -22.40 -25.06
C LYS A 29 -3.51 -22.58 -24.35
N ALA A 30 -3.54 -22.40 -23.03
CA ALA A 30 -4.78 -22.43 -22.26
C ALA A 30 -5.80 -21.40 -22.78
N ALA A 31 -5.39 -20.15 -22.95
CA ALA A 31 -6.27 -19.09 -23.48
C ALA A 31 -6.77 -19.38 -24.91
N ALA A 32 -5.93 -19.99 -25.76
CA ALA A 32 -6.32 -20.40 -27.10
C ALA A 32 -7.39 -21.50 -27.07
N LEU A 33 -7.21 -22.52 -26.22
CA LEU A 33 -8.18 -23.60 -26.05
C LEU A 33 -9.50 -23.12 -25.45
N TYR A 34 -9.46 -22.26 -24.43
CA TYR A 34 -10.69 -21.64 -23.92
C TYR A 34 -11.38 -20.79 -24.98
N THR A 35 -10.63 -20.09 -25.84
CA THR A 35 -11.23 -19.32 -26.95
C THR A 35 -11.93 -20.23 -27.95
N GLN A 36 -11.38 -21.41 -28.25
CA GLN A 36 -12.05 -22.41 -29.09
C GLN A 36 -13.28 -22.97 -28.39
N ALA A 37 -13.20 -23.27 -27.10
CA ALA A 37 -14.34 -23.74 -26.30
C ALA A 37 -15.48 -22.71 -26.26
N ILE A 38 -15.16 -21.41 -26.13
CA ILE A 38 -16.15 -20.32 -26.13
C ILE A 38 -16.89 -20.23 -27.47
N LYS A 39 -16.23 -20.54 -28.59
CA LYS A 39 -16.91 -20.60 -29.91
C LYS A 39 -17.93 -21.73 -29.97
N GLN A 40 -17.75 -22.81 -29.20
CA GLN A 40 -18.68 -23.93 -29.13
C GLN A 40 -19.81 -23.68 -28.12
N ASP A 41 -19.50 -23.04 -26.99
CA ASP A 41 -20.46 -22.72 -25.92
C ASP A 41 -20.23 -21.27 -25.42
N PRO A 42 -20.79 -20.27 -26.12
CA PRO A 42 -20.57 -18.86 -25.81
C PRO A 42 -21.30 -18.39 -24.56
N SER A 43 -22.22 -19.21 -24.03
CA SER A 43 -23.02 -18.93 -22.83
C SER A 43 -22.36 -19.42 -21.54
N ASN A 44 -21.21 -20.08 -21.62
CA ASN A 44 -20.60 -20.71 -20.46
C ASN A 44 -19.72 -19.76 -19.65
N PRO A 45 -20.15 -19.29 -18.46
CA PRO A 45 -19.38 -18.35 -17.64
C PRO A 45 -18.02 -18.93 -17.21
N THR A 46 -17.91 -20.25 -17.07
CA THR A 46 -16.67 -20.91 -16.64
C THR A 46 -15.55 -20.72 -17.65
N LEU A 47 -15.86 -20.72 -18.94
CA LEU A 47 -14.86 -20.57 -20.00
C LEU A 47 -14.26 -19.16 -20.00
N TYR A 48 -15.10 -18.13 -19.85
CA TYR A 48 -14.63 -16.75 -19.70
C TYR A 48 -13.83 -16.57 -18.41
N SER A 49 -14.28 -17.11 -17.28
CA SER A 49 -13.55 -17.05 -16.01
C SER A 49 -12.17 -17.69 -16.10
N ASN A 50 -12.05 -18.83 -16.78
CA ASN A 50 -10.78 -19.53 -16.97
C ASN A 50 -9.87 -18.81 -17.97
N ARG A 51 -10.43 -18.23 -19.04
CA ARG A 51 -9.66 -17.41 -19.98
C ARG A 51 -9.18 -16.10 -19.34
N ALA A 52 -10.00 -15.47 -18.49
CA ALA A 52 -9.62 -14.32 -17.68
C ALA A 52 -8.42 -14.65 -16.78
N ALA A 53 -8.42 -15.84 -16.16
CA ALA A 53 -7.29 -16.36 -15.39
C ALA A 53 -6.00 -16.43 -16.21
N ALA A 54 -6.10 -16.99 -17.41
CA ALA A 54 -4.95 -17.15 -18.30
C ALA A 54 -4.43 -15.79 -18.75
N PHE A 55 -5.32 -14.86 -19.09
CA PHE A 55 -4.95 -13.49 -19.42
C PHE A 55 -4.33 -12.72 -18.26
N LEU A 56 -4.81 -12.92 -17.03
CA LEU A 56 -4.21 -12.34 -15.83
C LEU A 56 -2.75 -12.80 -15.66
N ASN A 57 -2.49 -14.10 -15.79
CA ASN A 57 -1.12 -14.64 -15.73
C ASN A 57 -0.23 -14.19 -16.90
N LEU A 58 -0.83 -13.83 -18.04
CA LEU A 58 -0.14 -13.24 -19.19
C LEU A 58 -0.01 -11.70 -19.09
N VAL A 59 -0.46 -11.08 -17.99
CA VAL A 59 -0.50 -9.62 -17.80
C VAL A 59 -1.31 -8.90 -18.90
N LYS A 60 -2.25 -9.60 -19.54
CA LYS A 60 -3.19 -9.04 -20.52
C LYS A 60 -4.42 -8.50 -19.80
N LEU A 61 -4.20 -7.54 -18.90
CA LEU A 61 -5.17 -7.11 -17.89
C LEU A 61 -6.50 -6.64 -18.48
N ASN A 62 -6.49 -5.85 -19.57
CA ASN A 62 -7.73 -5.38 -20.22
C ASN A 62 -8.57 -6.52 -20.79
N LYS A 63 -7.93 -7.54 -21.37
CA LYS A 63 -8.64 -8.73 -21.89
C LYS A 63 -9.17 -9.58 -20.74
N ALA A 64 -8.40 -9.72 -19.67
CA ALA A 64 -8.84 -10.41 -18.47
C ALA A 64 -10.07 -9.73 -17.86
N LEU A 65 -10.07 -8.39 -17.80
CA LEU A 65 -11.18 -7.61 -17.25
C LEU A 65 -12.46 -7.80 -18.07
N ALA A 66 -12.38 -7.71 -19.40
CA ALA A 66 -13.53 -7.94 -20.28
C ALA A 66 -14.13 -9.35 -20.12
N ASP A 67 -13.28 -10.38 -19.99
CA ASP A 67 -13.75 -11.76 -19.74
C ASP A 67 -14.37 -11.91 -18.34
N ALA A 68 -13.82 -11.24 -17.32
CA ALA A 68 -14.38 -11.24 -15.98
C ALA A 68 -15.75 -10.56 -15.93
N GLU A 69 -15.93 -9.46 -16.66
CA GLU A 69 -17.22 -8.77 -16.80
C GLU A 69 -18.24 -9.63 -17.52
N THR A 70 -17.84 -10.28 -18.63
CA THR A 70 -18.69 -11.24 -19.34
C THR A 70 -19.09 -12.40 -18.41
N THR A 71 -18.17 -12.89 -17.59
CA THR A 71 -18.45 -13.93 -16.59
C THR A 71 -19.56 -13.46 -15.64
N ILE A 72 -19.47 -12.24 -15.09
CA ILE A 72 -20.45 -11.67 -14.16
C ILE A 72 -21.83 -11.52 -14.83
N THR A 73 -21.88 -11.08 -16.08
CA THR A 73 -23.12 -10.96 -16.85
C THR A 73 -23.81 -12.32 -17.05
N LEU A 74 -23.03 -13.38 -17.25
CA LEU A 74 -23.55 -14.74 -17.47
C LEU A 74 -23.89 -15.46 -16.15
N ASN A 75 -23.07 -15.28 -15.11
CA ASN A 75 -23.30 -15.84 -13.78
C ASN A 75 -22.54 -15.03 -12.70
N PRO A 76 -23.21 -14.61 -11.60
CA PRO A 76 -22.62 -13.77 -10.55
C PRO A 76 -21.31 -14.21 -9.84
N PRO A 77 -20.80 -15.45 -9.79
CA PRO A 77 -19.54 -15.74 -9.10
C PRO A 77 -18.27 -15.17 -9.78
N GLY A 78 -18.37 -14.31 -10.81
CA GLY A 78 -17.24 -13.66 -11.47
C GLY A 78 -16.57 -12.51 -10.69
N TYR A 79 -17.18 -12.00 -9.61
CA TYR A 79 -16.65 -10.84 -8.86
C TYR A 79 -15.23 -11.06 -8.30
N PHE A 80 -14.93 -12.26 -7.79
CA PHE A 80 -13.59 -12.56 -7.27
C PHE A 80 -12.50 -12.42 -8.34
N ARG A 81 -12.76 -12.89 -9.56
CA ARG A 81 -11.84 -12.75 -10.71
C ARG A 81 -11.62 -11.28 -11.05
N LYS A 82 -12.71 -10.51 -11.16
CA LYS A 82 -12.64 -9.07 -11.46
C LYS A 82 -11.82 -8.32 -10.41
N GLY A 83 -12.02 -8.62 -9.12
CA GLY A 83 -11.24 -8.03 -8.02
C GLY A 83 -9.73 -8.33 -8.15
N CYS A 84 -9.35 -9.57 -8.45
CA CYS A 84 -7.94 -9.94 -8.66
C CYS A 84 -7.31 -9.19 -9.85
N ILE A 85 -8.08 -8.96 -10.91
CA ILE A 85 -7.59 -8.24 -12.10
C ILE A 85 -7.43 -6.75 -11.80
N LEU A 86 -8.37 -6.14 -11.07
CA LEU A 86 -8.28 -4.74 -10.65
C LEU A 86 -7.12 -4.51 -9.68
N GLU A 87 -6.86 -5.46 -8.77
CA GLU A 87 -5.67 -5.45 -7.91
C GLU A 87 -4.39 -5.46 -8.76
N ALA A 88 -4.31 -6.31 -9.79
CA ALA A 88 -3.17 -6.34 -10.71
C ALA A 88 -3.03 -5.09 -11.59
N MET A 89 -4.11 -4.32 -11.76
CA MET A 89 -4.10 -3.00 -12.41
C MET A 89 -3.76 -1.85 -11.44
N GLU A 90 -3.43 -2.16 -10.18
CA GLU A 90 -3.21 -1.17 -9.10
C GLU A 90 -4.42 -0.27 -8.80
N ARG A 91 -5.62 -0.68 -9.22
CA ARG A 91 -6.89 0.01 -8.96
C ARG A 91 -7.47 -0.47 -7.62
N CYS A 92 -6.78 -0.14 -6.53
CA CYS A 92 -7.08 -0.66 -5.19
C CYS A 92 -8.51 -0.38 -4.71
N ASP A 93 -9.04 0.82 -4.95
CA ASP A 93 -10.39 1.20 -4.51
C ASP A 93 -11.47 0.40 -5.24
N ASP A 94 -11.32 0.26 -6.56
CA ASP A 94 -12.23 -0.54 -7.38
C ASP A 94 -12.16 -2.03 -7.00
N ALA A 95 -10.94 -2.53 -6.74
CA ALA A 95 -10.73 -3.90 -6.29
C ALA A 95 -11.43 -4.16 -4.94
N LEU A 96 -11.32 -3.24 -3.98
CA LEU A 96 -12.00 -3.33 -2.68
C LEU A 96 -13.52 -3.39 -2.84
N SER A 97 -14.10 -2.49 -3.64
CA SER A 97 -15.54 -2.48 -3.90
C SER A 97 -16.01 -3.81 -4.49
N VAL A 98 -15.29 -4.32 -5.48
CA VAL A 98 -15.64 -5.59 -6.14
C VAL A 98 -15.47 -6.79 -5.19
N PHE A 99 -14.43 -6.81 -4.35
CA PHE A 99 -14.26 -7.88 -3.36
C PHE A 99 -15.33 -7.83 -2.27
N GLN A 100 -15.80 -6.65 -1.86
CA GLN A 100 -16.94 -6.52 -0.95
C GLN A 100 -18.21 -7.11 -1.56
N THR A 101 -18.48 -6.84 -2.84
CA THR A 101 -19.57 -7.50 -3.57
C THR A 101 -19.36 -9.01 -3.62
N ALA A 102 -18.15 -9.50 -3.91
CA ALA A 102 -17.86 -10.93 -3.91
C ALA A 102 -18.17 -11.60 -2.55
N LEU A 103 -17.91 -10.90 -1.44
CA LEU A 103 -18.21 -11.37 -0.09
C LEU A 103 -19.72 -11.43 0.19
N GLN A 104 -20.55 -10.58 -0.43
CA GLN A 104 -22.01 -10.69 -0.31
C GLN A 104 -22.55 -11.99 -0.90
N PHE A 105 -21.94 -12.48 -1.99
CA PHE A 105 -22.31 -13.77 -2.62
C PHE A 105 -21.70 -14.98 -1.90
N ASN A 106 -20.52 -14.83 -1.30
CA ASN A 106 -19.89 -15.89 -0.50
C ASN A 106 -19.29 -15.33 0.80
N PRO A 107 -20.12 -15.16 1.85
CA PRO A 107 -19.71 -14.51 3.10
C PRO A 107 -18.61 -15.23 3.87
N GLN A 108 -18.44 -16.55 3.64
CA GLN A 108 -17.48 -17.39 4.34
C GLN A 108 -16.15 -17.55 3.57
N SER A 109 -15.95 -16.77 2.50
CA SER A 109 -14.72 -16.83 1.71
C SER A 109 -13.54 -16.21 2.44
N ALA A 110 -12.73 -17.05 3.10
CA ALA A 110 -11.48 -16.64 3.74
C ALA A 110 -10.48 -16.00 2.75
N GLU A 111 -10.53 -16.38 1.48
CA GLU A 111 -9.67 -15.80 0.44
C GLU A 111 -10.05 -14.34 0.14
N VAL A 112 -11.35 -14.06 -0.04
CA VAL A 112 -11.85 -12.69 -0.26
C VAL A 112 -11.54 -11.80 0.93
N SER A 113 -11.78 -12.29 2.15
CA SER A 113 -11.48 -11.55 3.38
C SER A 113 -9.99 -11.19 3.52
N ARG A 114 -9.09 -12.12 3.15
CA ARG A 114 -7.64 -11.83 3.12
C ARG A 114 -7.27 -10.77 2.07
N LYS A 115 -7.87 -10.83 0.87
CA LYS A 115 -7.69 -9.82 -0.18
C LYS A 115 -8.10 -8.43 0.30
N ILE A 116 -9.31 -8.30 0.86
CA ILE A 116 -9.82 -7.03 1.40
C ILE A 116 -8.86 -6.49 2.47
N LYS A 117 -8.52 -7.30 3.48
CA LYS A 117 -7.61 -6.87 4.56
C LYS A 117 -6.26 -6.37 4.03
N ARG A 118 -5.66 -7.09 3.08
CA ARG A 118 -4.38 -6.71 2.46
C ARG A 118 -4.49 -5.38 1.72
N ILE A 119 -5.49 -5.21 0.86
CA ILE A 119 -5.64 -4.00 0.05
C ILE A 119 -5.98 -2.79 0.92
N SER A 120 -6.84 -2.96 1.94
CA SER A 120 -7.14 -1.89 2.90
C SER A 120 -5.90 -1.45 3.68
N GLN A 121 -5.02 -2.37 4.08
CA GLN A 121 -3.77 -2.02 4.75
C GLN A 121 -2.84 -1.26 3.80
N LEU A 122 -2.66 -1.74 2.56
CA LEU A 122 -1.84 -1.05 1.56
C LEU A 122 -2.35 0.37 1.26
N ALA A 123 -3.67 0.56 1.19
CA ALA A 123 -4.28 1.87 1.00
C ALA A 123 -4.01 2.80 2.18
N LYS A 124 -4.09 2.28 3.42
CA LYS A 124 -3.74 3.02 4.64
C LYS A 124 -2.27 3.41 4.65
N ASP A 125 -1.37 2.48 4.35
CA ASP A 125 0.07 2.71 4.35
C ASP A 125 0.45 3.74 3.27
N LYS A 126 -0.15 3.66 2.08
CA LYS A 126 0.03 4.65 1.01
C LYS A 126 -0.45 6.04 1.44
N LYS A 127 -1.58 6.13 2.12
CA LYS A 127 -2.09 7.40 2.65
C LYS A 127 -1.15 7.98 3.70
N GLN A 128 -0.68 7.17 4.64
CA GLN A 128 0.28 7.58 5.66
C GLN A 128 1.61 8.04 5.04
N ALA A 129 2.12 7.30 4.06
CA ALA A 129 3.33 7.69 3.33
C ALA A 129 3.14 9.04 2.61
N GLN A 130 1.97 9.27 2.00
CA GLN A 130 1.66 10.55 1.37
C GLN A 130 1.52 11.69 2.39
N GLU A 131 0.92 11.44 3.55
CA GLU A 131 0.82 12.41 4.65
C GLU A 131 2.21 12.79 5.18
N VAL A 132 3.10 11.81 5.36
CA VAL A 132 4.51 12.02 5.75
C VAL A 132 5.26 12.81 4.68
N GLU A 133 5.09 12.47 3.40
CA GLU A 133 5.75 13.20 2.30
C GLU A 133 5.23 14.64 2.19
N ASN A 134 3.92 14.85 2.37
CA ASN A 134 3.34 16.19 2.40
C ASN A 134 3.89 17.00 3.58
N LEU A 135 3.97 16.41 4.77
CA LEU A 135 4.60 17.05 5.94
C LEU A 135 6.07 17.38 5.68
N ARG A 136 6.81 16.46 5.05
CA ARG A 136 8.21 16.67 4.67
C ARG A 136 8.36 17.82 3.67
N SER A 137 7.48 17.92 2.68
CA SER A 137 7.50 19.01 1.71
C SER A 137 7.12 20.37 2.32
N ASN A 138 6.28 20.37 3.36
CA ASN A 138 5.90 21.58 4.10
C ASN A 138 7.00 22.04 5.07
N VAL A 139 7.81 21.11 5.59
CA VAL A 139 9.02 21.42 6.33
C VAL A 139 10.16 21.56 5.33
N GLU A 140 10.21 22.70 4.64
CA GLU A 140 11.31 23.07 3.76
C GLU A 140 12.54 23.39 4.63
N MET A 141 13.08 22.37 5.31
CA MET A 141 14.04 22.51 6.41
C MET A 141 15.32 23.20 5.95
N ALA A 142 15.70 22.96 4.69
CA ALA A 142 16.80 23.65 4.03
C ALA A 142 16.59 25.16 3.96
N LYS A 143 15.38 25.61 3.58
CA LYS A 143 15.04 27.04 3.53
C LYS A 143 15.01 27.67 4.91
N HIS A 144 14.51 26.95 5.91
CA HIS A 144 14.56 27.41 7.30
C HIS A 144 15.98 27.46 7.85
N LEU A 145 16.84 26.48 7.50
CA LEU A 145 18.26 26.50 7.84
C LEU A 145 18.97 27.69 7.17
N ASP A 146 18.68 27.95 5.90
CA ASP A 146 19.27 29.07 5.14
C ASP A 146 18.82 30.41 5.71
N ALA A 147 17.54 30.56 6.06
CA ALA A 147 17.01 31.74 6.72
C ALA A 147 17.65 31.96 8.09
N LEU A 148 17.72 30.91 8.92
CA LEU A 148 18.36 30.96 10.24
C LEU A 148 19.85 31.31 10.13
N LYS A 149 20.54 30.72 9.16
CA LYS A 149 21.95 31.01 8.86
C LYS A 149 22.15 32.47 8.49
N SER A 150 21.25 33.02 7.67
CA SER A 150 21.28 34.43 7.26
C SER A 150 21.08 35.36 8.48
N GLU A 151 20.07 35.11 9.32
CA GLU A 151 19.81 35.89 10.54
C GLU A 151 20.98 35.85 11.54
N MET A 152 21.59 34.68 11.72
CA MET A 152 22.74 34.51 12.62
C MET A 152 23.97 35.25 12.10
N SER A 153 24.19 35.23 10.78
CA SER A 153 25.28 35.99 10.17
C SER A 153 25.11 37.51 10.30
N GLU A 154 23.87 38.00 10.19
CA GLU A 154 23.55 39.42 10.34
C GLU A 154 23.71 39.90 11.79
N LYS A 155 23.25 39.11 12.77
CA LYS A 155 23.30 39.51 14.19
C LYS A 155 24.68 39.43 14.81
N TYR A 156 25.49 38.45 14.40
CA TYR A 156 26.73 38.13 15.12
C TYR A 156 28.00 38.47 14.34
N GLY A 157 27.92 38.77 13.03
CA GLY A 157 28.91 39.47 12.20
C GLY A 157 30.29 38.84 12.01
N SER A 158 30.85 38.19 13.03
CA SER A 158 32.09 37.42 13.04
C SER A 158 31.80 35.99 12.60
N GLU A 159 32.38 35.57 11.47
CA GLU A 159 32.17 34.23 10.89
C GLU A 159 32.56 33.09 11.84
N GLU A 160 33.56 33.29 12.71
CA GLU A 160 33.99 32.26 13.67
C GLU A 160 32.98 32.08 14.81
N CYS A 161 32.33 33.15 15.26
CA CYS A 161 31.48 33.07 16.45
C CYS A 161 30.13 32.39 16.20
N TRP A 162 29.46 32.66 15.07
CA TRP A 162 28.13 32.10 14.82
C TRP A 162 28.18 30.71 14.17
N LYS A 163 29.24 30.37 13.44
CA LYS A 163 29.39 29.05 12.79
C LYS A 163 29.47 27.93 13.81
N ASP A 164 30.23 28.09 14.89
CA ASP A 164 30.35 27.08 15.94
C ASP A 164 29.01 26.88 16.68
N VAL A 165 28.31 27.97 16.97
CA VAL A 165 26.97 27.94 17.59
C VAL A 165 25.95 27.27 16.67
N PHE A 166 26.00 27.57 15.37
CA PHE A 166 25.12 26.96 14.36
C PHE A 166 25.42 25.46 14.19
N SER A 167 26.70 25.06 14.13
CA SER A 167 27.10 23.65 14.06
C SER A 167 26.60 22.89 15.27
N PHE A 168 26.80 23.43 16.47
CA PHE A 168 26.33 22.84 17.72
C PHE A 168 24.79 22.64 17.74
N LEU A 169 24.03 23.64 17.26
CA LEU A 169 22.58 23.55 17.13
C LEU A 169 22.14 22.43 16.19
N VAL A 170 22.72 22.38 14.98
CA VAL A 170 22.41 21.35 13.97
C VAL A 170 22.76 19.95 14.49
N GLU A 171 23.96 19.77 15.03
CA GLU A 171 24.41 18.48 15.59
C GLU A 171 23.51 18.01 16.74
N THR A 172 23.08 18.93 17.61
CA THR A 172 22.18 18.60 18.72
C THR A 172 20.81 18.17 18.21
N MET A 173 20.27 18.85 17.20
CA MET A 173 18.99 18.48 16.58
C MET A 173 19.08 17.15 15.84
N GLU A 174 20.15 16.90 15.08
CA GLU A 174 20.38 15.62 14.39
C GLU A 174 20.51 14.45 15.37
N ALA A 175 21.30 14.62 16.43
CA ALA A 175 21.46 13.62 17.46
C ALA A 175 20.13 13.30 18.15
N ALA A 176 19.29 14.31 18.36
CA ALA A 176 17.98 14.14 18.96
C ALA A 176 16.97 13.43 18.06
N VAL A 177 16.93 13.78 16.77
CA VAL A 177 16.07 13.10 15.79
C VAL A 177 16.48 11.63 15.68
N LYS A 178 17.78 11.35 15.63
CA LYS A 178 18.34 10.00 15.61
C LYS A 178 17.96 9.21 16.87
N SER A 179 18.16 9.81 18.04
CA SER A 179 17.77 9.23 19.34
C SER A 179 16.26 8.92 19.39
N TRP A 180 15.42 9.80 18.86
CA TRP A 180 13.97 9.58 18.77
C TRP A 180 13.60 8.43 17.83
N HIS A 181 14.25 8.30 16.67
CA HIS A 181 13.99 7.17 15.77
C HIS A 181 14.40 5.82 16.38
N GLU A 182 15.47 5.80 17.17
CA GLU A 182 15.98 4.57 17.80
C GLU A 182 15.23 4.20 19.09
N THR A 183 14.81 5.19 19.88
CA THR A 183 14.26 4.98 21.23
C THR A 183 12.78 5.34 21.38
N SER A 184 12.19 6.01 20.38
CA SER A 184 10.88 6.66 20.46
C SER A 184 10.74 7.68 21.59
N LYS A 185 11.85 8.20 22.12
CA LYS A 185 11.89 9.24 23.17
C LYS A 185 12.64 10.48 22.67
N VAL A 186 12.18 11.66 23.06
CA VAL A 186 12.85 12.93 22.71
C VAL A 186 14.10 13.09 23.57
N ASP A 187 15.23 13.45 22.96
CA ASP A 187 16.50 13.64 23.67
C ASP A 187 16.44 14.81 24.66
N ALA A 188 16.97 14.60 25.86
CA ALA A 188 17.02 15.60 26.93
C ALA A 188 17.65 16.94 26.49
N LYS A 189 18.59 16.92 25.55
CA LYS A 189 19.27 18.10 25.01
C LYS A 189 18.34 18.98 24.16
N VAL A 190 17.27 18.42 23.58
CA VAL A 190 16.25 19.22 22.88
C VAL A 190 15.48 20.09 23.85
N TYR A 191 15.19 19.57 25.05
CA TYR A 191 14.51 20.34 26.09
C TYR A 191 15.37 21.49 26.62
N PHE A 192 16.70 21.34 26.57
CA PHE A 192 17.62 22.43 26.91
C PHE A 192 17.55 23.60 25.91
N LEU A 193 17.27 23.32 24.63
CA LEU A 193 17.15 24.34 23.58
C LEU A 193 15.79 25.06 23.58
N LEU A 194 14.74 24.46 24.16
CA LEU A 194 13.36 24.91 24.01
C LEU A 194 12.82 25.82 25.14
N ASP A 195 13.60 26.06 26.20
CA ASP A 195 13.26 26.81 27.41
C ASP A 195 11.95 26.35 28.11
N LYS A 196 12.08 25.90 29.37
CA LYS A 196 11.02 25.17 30.08
C LYS A 196 9.95 26.11 30.61
N GLU A 197 8.79 26.14 29.96
CA GLU A 197 7.48 25.84 30.56
C GLU A 197 6.40 25.79 29.46
N LYS A 198 5.46 24.86 29.60
CA LYS A 198 4.33 24.54 28.70
C LYS A 198 4.66 24.37 27.22
N THR A 199 5.55 23.45 27.00
CA THR A 199 5.25 22.37 26.07
C THR A 199 4.23 21.44 26.73
N ASP A 200 2.95 21.73 26.56
CA ASP A 200 1.81 20.91 27.00
C ASP A 200 1.87 19.53 26.33
N THR A 201 2.69 18.61 26.88
CA THR A 201 3.03 17.29 26.30
C THR A 201 1.83 16.45 25.93
N GLU A 202 0.63 16.89 26.29
CA GLU A 202 -0.65 16.29 25.95
C GLU A 202 -1.49 17.13 24.95
N LYS A 203 -1.74 18.42 25.18
CA LYS A 203 -2.49 19.27 24.20
C LYS A 203 -1.76 19.48 22.89
N TYR A 204 -0.47 19.28 22.99
CA TYR A 204 0.50 19.42 21.97
C TYR A 204 1.56 18.33 22.10
N ALA A 205 1.21 17.17 22.63
CA ALA A 205 1.86 15.89 22.28
C ALA A 205 2.15 15.75 20.77
N HIS A 206 1.45 16.58 20.00
CA HIS A 206 1.53 16.88 18.59
C HIS A 206 1.89 18.37 18.17
N LEU A 207 2.16 19.41 19.02
CA LEU A 207 2.43 20.84 18.61
C LEU A 207 2.93 21.88 19.73
N LEU A 208 3.87 21.53 20.64
CA LEU A 208 4.07 22.05 22.03
C LEU A 208 4.38 23.55 22.32
N SER A 209 3.53 24.54 21.99
CA SER A 209 4.00 25.95 21.98
C SER A 209 3.13 27.03 22.64
N THR A 210 2.78 27.04 23.94
CA THR A 210 1.98 28.22 24.42
C THR A 210 2.16 28.83 25.81
N PHE A 211 3.07 28.44 26.72
CA PHE A 211 3.17 29.27 27.95
C PHE A 211 4.52 29.20 28.65
N LEU A 212 5.32 30.26 28.54
CA LEU A 212 5.38 31.26 29.61
C LEU A 212 6.01 30.72 30.90
N LEU A 213 7.29 31.03 31.08
CA LEU A 213 7.83 31.57 32.33
C LEU A 213 7.37 33.05 32.47
N PRO A 214 7.56 33.77 33.61
CA PRO A 214 8.22 33.40 34.87
C PRO A 214 7.29 33.66 36.09
N ASP A 215 7.51 33.05 37.25
CA ASP A 215 8.33 33.69 38.27
C ASP A 215 8.57 32.74 39.45
N ILE A 216 9.84 32.64 39.83
CA ILE A 216 10.29 32.76 41.22
C ILE A 216 10.00 31.55 42.13
N LEU A 217 11.10 30.81 42.34
CA LEU A 217 11.65 30.32 43.61
C LEU A 217 11.49 28.82 43.97
N LEU A 218 12.69 28.24 44.10
CA LEU A 218 13.18 27.51 45.26
C LEU A 218 12.81 26.03 45.43
N THR A 219 13.92 25.28 45.55
CA THR A 219 14.21 24.24 46.55
C THR A 219 13.63 22.83 46.35
N PHE A 220 14.60 21.93 46.08
CA PHE A 220 14.90 20.67 46.78
C PHE A 220 13.83 19.60 47.03
N ASP A 221 14.28 18.39 46.65
CA ASP A 221 14.16 17.07 47.31
C ASP A 221 12.98 16.11 47.04
N PHE A 222 13.45 14.91 46.63
CA PHE A 222 12.88 13.57 46.43
C PHE A 222 11.90 13.30 45.28
#